data_AF-A0A077NN42-F1
#
_entry.id   AF-A0A077NN42-F1
#
_cell.length_a   1.000
_cell.length_b   1.000
_cell.length_c   1.000
_cell.angle_alpha   90.00
_cell.angle_beta   90.00
_cell.angle_gamma   90.00
#
_symmetry.space_group_name_H-M   'P 1'
#
loop_
_entity.id
_entity.type
_entity.pdbx_description
1 polymer ?
#
loop_
_entity_poly.entity_id
_entity_poly.type
_entity_poly.pdbx_seq_one_letter_code
_entity_poly.pdbx_strand_id
1 'polypeptide(L)'
;MNMTWFDMAKDQMKVVGITYDKLAEHLGVTRGAVGHWLNGRREPSLKEIAAILGFIGINRVILNSDGTISTVDQQPPNDLNSKPQPTLTKEQAKLLELFDSLPSEEAERFLREMKARSTHFNAIFAEMLAKRGIKAN
;
A
#
# COMPACT_ATOMS: atom_id res chain seq x y z
N MET A 1 -11.31 -8.06 1.02
CA MET A 1 -12.49 -8.15 1.91
C MET A 1 -12.12 -7.51 3.24
N ASN A 2 -12.96 -6.61 3.76
CA ASN A 2 -12.77 -6.02 5.09
C ASN A 2 -13.20 -7.06 6.13
N MET A 3 -12.30 -7.43 7.05
CA MET A 3 -12.60 -8.38 8.12
C MET A 3 -11.96 -7.92 9.43
N THR A 4 -12.38 -8.49 10.55
CA THR A 4 -11.70 -8.21 11.82
C THR A 4 -10.30 -8.82 11.80
N TRP A 5 -9.37 -8.26 12.58
CA TRP A 5 -8.00 -8.76 12.66
C TRP A 5 -7.95 -10.22 13.16
N PHE A 6 -8.85 -10.60 14.06
CA PHE A 6 -8.87 -11.95 14.63
C PHE A 6 -9.50 -12.97 13.67
N ASP A 7 -10.46 -12.56 12.83
CA ASP A 7 -10.96 -13.42 11.76
C ASP A 7 -9.87 -13.71 10.73
N MET A 8 -9.13 -12.67 10.32
CA MET A 8 -7.94 -12.80 9.48
C MET A 8 -6.90 -13.73 10.11
N ALA A 9 -6.61 -13.54 11.39
CA ALA A 9 -5.64 -14.36 12.10
C ALA A 9 -6.09 -15.84 12.16
N LYS A 10 -7.35 -16.11 12.50
CA LYS A 10 -7.89 -17.48 12.54
C LYS A 10 -7.83 -18.17 11.18
N ASP A 11 -8.14 -17.47 10.10
CA ASP A 11 -8.07 -18.05 8.75
C ASP A 11 -6.64 -18.36 8.35
N GLN A 12 -5.70 -17.45 8.59
CA GLN A 12 -4.29 -17.69 8.34
C GLN A 12 -3.76 -18.85 9.19
N MET A 13 -4.15 -18.95 10.48
CA MET A 13 -3.77 -20.05 11.36
C MET A 13 -4.19 -21.42 10.83
N LYS A 14 -5.36 -21.52 10.18
CA LYS A 14 -5.80 -22.76 9.52
C LYS A 14 -4.89 -23.11 8.34
N VAL A 15 -4.45 -22.10 7.58
CA VAL A 15 -3.55 -22.28 6.42
C VAL A 15 -2.16 -22.72 6.86
N VAL A 16 -1.58 -22.08 7.88
CA VAL A 16 -0.20 -22.37 8.34
C VAL A 16 -0.12 -23.47 9.41
N GLY A 17 -1.26 -23.98 9.89
CA GLY A 17 -1.30 -25.03 10.91
C GLY A 17 -0.79 -24.60 12.30
N ILE A 18 -0.94 -23.32 12.66
CA ILE A 18 -0.53 -22.79 13.96
C ILE A 18 -1.69 -22.86 14.95
N THR A 19 -1.42 -23.37 16.16
CA THR A 19 -2.41 -23.51 17.23
C THR A 19 -2.35 -22.35 18.23
N TYR A 20 -3.38 -22.23 19.06
CA TYR A 20 -3.47 -21.21 20.11
C TYR A 20 -2.36 -21.41 21.15
N ASP A 21 -1.95 -22.66 21.38
CA ASP A 21 -0.86 -23.03 22.28
C ASP A 21 0.49 -22.51 21.79
N LYS A 22 0.77 -22.63 20.49
CA LYS A 22 2.01 -22.08 19.88
C LYS A 22 2.06 -20.56 19.95
N LEU A 23 0.93 -19.88 19.74
CA LEU A 23 0.86 -18.43 19.94
C LEU A 23 1.11 -18.06 21.39
N ALA A 24 0.45 -18.75 22.33
CA ALA A 24 0.60 -18.47 23.75
C ALA A 24 2.07 -18.62 24.21
N GLU A 25 2.73 -19.69 23.77
CA GLU A 25 4.15 -19.94 24.01
C GLU A 25 5.03 -18.83 23.42
N HIS A 26 4.80 -18.44 22.16
CA HIS A 26 5.58 -17.40 21.49
C HIS A 26 5.43 -16.02 22.15
N LEU A 27 4.21 -15.68 22.57
CA LEU A 27 3.90 -14.40 23.20
C LEU A 27 4.20 -14.38 24.71
N GLY A 28 4.56 -15.51 25.33
CA GLY A 28 4.78 -15.60 26.77
C GLY A 28 3.49 -15.39 27.60
N VAL A 29 2.34 -15.75 27.04
CA VAL A 29 1.02 -15.56 27.66
C VAL A 29 0.29 -16.89 27.82
N THR A 30 -0.86 -16.90 28.49
CA THR A 30 -1.65 -18.13 28.64
C THR A 30 -2.46 -18.42 27.38
N ARG A 31 -2.70 -19.71 27.10
CA ARG A 31 -3.63 -20.16 26.03
C ARG A 31 -5.00 -19.49 26.14
N GLY A 32 -5.48 -19.30 27.37
CA GLY A 32 -6.73 -18.61 27.65
C GLY A 32 -6.72 -17.14 27.24
N ALA A 33 -5.59 -16.43 27.40
CA ALA A 33 -5.46 -15.05 26.93
C ALA A 33 -5.61 -14.95 25.40
N VAL A 34 -4.89 -15.80 24.66
CA VAL A 34 -5.00 -15.89 23.20
C VAL A 34 -6.43 -16.22 22.77
N GLY A 35 -7.09 -17.16 23.47
CA GLY A 35 -8.49 -17.49 23.22
C GLY A 35 -9.45 -16.34 23.50
N HIS A 36 -9.21 -15.50 24.50
CA HIS A 36 -10.03 -14.31 24.74
C HIS A 36 -9.86 -13.27 23.62
N TRP A 37 -8.65 -13.11 23.09
CA TRP A 37 -8.38 -12.17 22.00
C TRP A 37 -8.99 -12.61 20.68
N LEU A 38 -8.76 -13.87 20.27
CA LEU A 38 -9.22 -14.38 18.97
C LEU A 38 -10.74 -14.60 18.87
N ASN A 39 -11.44 -14.45 20.00
CA ASN A 39 -12.90 -14.48 20.09
C ASN A 39 -13.52 -13.12 20.42
N GLY A 40 -12.73 -12.04 20.42
CA GLY A 40 -13.22 -10.68 20.68
C GLY A 40 -13.75 -10.43 22.10
N ARG A 41 -13.38 -11.27 23.09
CA ARG A 41 -13.81 -11.12 24.49
C ARG A 41 -12.95 -10.13 25.27
N ARG A 42 -11.70 -9.96 24.84
CA ARG A 42 -10.76 -8.97 25.37
C ARG A 42 -10.03 -8.32 24.21
N GLU A 43 -9.79 -7.03 24.32
CA GLU A 43 -8.98 -6.31 23.34
C GLU A 43 -7.50 -6.45 23.71
N PRO A 44 -6.68 -7.08 22.85
CA PRO A 44 -5.23 -6.98 22.95
C PRO A 44 -4.76 -5.59 22.55
N SER A 45 -3.57 -5.22 23.03
CA SER A 45 -2.83 -4.07 22.54
C SER A 45 -2.43 -4.24 21.07
N LEU A 46 -2.19 -3.11 20.39
CA LEU A 46 -1.69 -3.12 19.01
C LEU A 46 -0.37 -3.91 18.86
N LYS A 47 0.48 -3.90 19.91
CA LYS A 47 1.73 -4.65 19.94
C LYS A 47 1.50 -6.16 19.95
N GLU A 48 0.51 -6.63 20.70
CA GLU A 48 0.13 -8.05 20.74
C GLU A 48 -0.51 -8.48 19.41
N ILE A 49 -1.36 -7.64 18.83
CA ILE A 49 -1.93 -7.88 17.48
C ILE A 49 -0.79 -8.04 16.45
N ALA A 50 0.17 -7.11 16.44
CA ALA A 50 1.30 -7.16 15.53
C ALA A 50 2.17 -8.42 15.73
N ALA A 51 2.39 -8.84 16.99
CA ALA A 51 3.15 -10.05 17.30
C ALA A 51 2.41 -11.32 16.82
N ILE A 52 1.10 -11.40 17.01
CA ILE A 52 0.28 -12.53 16.51
C ILE A 52 0.34 -12.60 14.99
N LEU A 53 0.08 -11.47 14.30
CA LEU A 53 0.09 -11.40 12.84
C LEU A 53 1.46 -11.75 12.26
N GLY A 54 2.54 -11.20 12.83
CA GLY A 54 3.90 -11.52 12.40
C GLY A 54 4.25 -13.00 12.58
N PHE A 55 3.84 -13.61 13.70
CA PHE A 55 4.10 -15.02 13.97
C PHE A 55 3.40 -15.97 12.98
N ILE A 56 2.20 -15.61 12.51
CA ILE A 56 1.43 -16.39 11.52
C ILE A 56 1.78 -16.03 10.06
N GLY A 57 2.81 -15.22 9.85
CA GLY A 57 3.35 -14.87 8.52
C GLY A 57 2.70 -13.66 7.85
N ILE A 58 1.92 -12.86 8.57
CA ILE A 58 1.31 -11.63 8.07
C ILE A 58 2.18 -10.45 8.51
N ASN A 59 3.05 -9.99 7.61
CA ASN A 59 4.02 -8.94 7.92
C ASN A 59 3.49 -7.52 7.71
N ARG A 60 2.42 -7.35 6.91
CA ARG A 60 1.82 -6.04 6.61
C ARG A 60 0.31 -6.17 6.47
N VAL A 61 -0.40 -5.19 7.00
CA VAL A 61 -1.85 -5.07 6.93
C VAL A 61 -2.25 -3.60 6.86
N ILE A 62 -3.44 -3.32 6.32
CA ILE A 62 -4.04 -1.99 6.33
C ILE A 62 -5.08 -1.95 7.45
N LEU A 63 -4.93 -1.02 8.40
CA LEU A 63 -5.94 -0.71 9.40
C LEU A 63 -6.87 0.38 8.86
N ASN A 64 -8.13 0.03 8.69
CA ASN A 64 -9.16 0.94 8.20
C ASN A 64 -9.75 1.75 9.38
N SER A 65 -10.29 2.94 9.09
CA SER A 65 -10.92 3.80 10.10
C SER A 65 -12.19 3.21 10.72
N ASP A 66 -12.76 2.17 10.11
CA ASP A 66 -13.91 1.41 10.62
C ASP A 66 -13.51 0.29 11.60
N GLY A 67 -12.21 0.16 11.92
CA GLY A 67 -11.67 -0.87 12.81
C GLY A 67 -11.45 -2.22 12.15
N THR A 68 -11.68 -2.34 10.83
CA THR A 68 -11.38 -3.56 10.07
C THR A 68 -9.94 -3.58 9.56
N ILE A 69 -9.47 -4.77 9.19
CA ILE A 69 -8.18 -4.98 8.57
C ILE A 69 -8.37 -5.55 7.16
N SER A 70 -7.55 -5.06 6.23
CA SER A 70 -7.43 -5.57 4.88
C SER A 70 -6.01 -6.08 4.62
N THR A 71 -5.91 -7.17 3.85
CA THR A 71 -4.62 -7.65 3.35
C THR A 71 -4.08 -6.69 2.31
N VAL A 72 -2.79 -6.37 2.40
CA VAL A 72 -2.06 -5.85 1.24
C VAL A 72 -1.86 -7.08 0.37
N ASP A 73 -2.63 -7.22 -0.72
CA ASP A 73 -2.53 -8.36 -1.62
C ASP A 73 -1.06 -8.70 -1.92
N GLN A 74 -0.78 -9.99 -2.16
CA GLN A 74 0.55 -10.53 -2.44
C GLN A 74 1.20 -9.86 -3.65
N GLN A 75 1.73 -8.68 -3.45
CA GLN A 75 2.74 -8.11 -4.31
C GLN A 75 4.07 -8.31 -3.58
N PRO A 76 5.10 -8.88 -4.25
CA PRO A 76 6.43 -9.00 -3.68
C PRO A 76 6.89 -7.65 -3.09
N PRO A 77 7.85 -7.63 -2.16
CA PRO A 77 8.31 -6.41 -1.51
C PRO A 77 9.08 -5.50 -2.49
N ASN A 78 8.36 -4.90 -3.43
CA ASN A 78 8.65 -3.74 -4.28
C ASN A 78 7.27 -3.08 -4.41
N ASP A 79 6.94 -1.93 -3.84
CA ASP A 79 7.72 -0.79 -3.46
C ASP A 79 7.03 -0.12 -2.25
N LEU A 80 7.78 0.25 -1.22
CA LEU A 80 7.30 1.15 -0.16
C LEU A 80 7.25 2.63 -0.63
N ASN A 81 7.20 2.85 -1.95
CA ASN A 81 7.26 4.17 -2.57
C ASN A 81 6.17 4.40 -3.62
N SER A 82 5.12 3.57 -3.63
CA SER A 82 3.89 3.87 -4.36
C SER A 82 3.18 5.03 -3.67
N LYS A 83 3.59 6.25 -4.04
CA LYS A 83 2.70 7.42 -4.02
C LYS A 83 1.33 6.95 -4.53
N PRO A 84 0.20 7.37 -3.94
CA PRO A 84 -1.12 7.00 -4.44
C PRO A 84 -1.11 7.21 -5.95
N GLN A 85 -1.27 6.12 -6.72
CA GLN A 85 -1.30 6.23 -8.18
C GLN A 85 -2.40 7.23 -8.50
N PRO A 86 -2.09 8.37 -9.14
CA PRO A 86 -3.10 9.33 -9.51
C PRO A 86 -4.12 8.62 -10.39
N THR A 87 -5.42 8.76 -10.10
CA THR A 87 -6.46 8.25 -10.98
C THR A 87 -6.26 8.88 -12.36
N LEU A 88 -5.88 8.05 -13.34
CA LEU A 88 -5.57 8.53 -14.68
C LEU A 88 -6.83 9.12 -15.32
N THR A 89 -6.71 10.31 -15.91
CA THR A 89 -7.76 10.82 -16.79
C THR A 89 -7.86 9.94 -18.04
N LYS A 90 -8.99 10.03 -18.77
CA LYS A 90 -9.19 9.28 -20.02
C LYS A 90 -8.07 9.53 -21.04
N GLU A 91 -7.54 10.76 -21.09
CA GLU A 91 -6.45 11.13 -21.99
C GLU A 91 -5.11 10.53 -21.54
N GLN A 92 -4.85 10.51 -20.22
CA GLN A 92 -3.64 9.89 -19.67
C GLN A 92 -3.63 8.38 -19.88
N ALA A 93 -4.78 7.72 -19.74
CA ALA A 93 -4.92 6.29 -20.03
C ALA A 93 -4.63 5.99 -21.51
N LYS A 94 -5.19 6.79 -22.43
CA LYS A 94 -4.95 6.65 -23.87
C LYS A 94 -3.48 6.90 -24.24
N LEU A 95 -2.82 7.86 -23.58
CA LEU A 95 -1.40 8.12 -23.78
C LEU A 95 -0.56 6.89 -23.40
N LEU A 96 -0.86 6.26 -22.27
CA LEU A 96 -0.18 5.06 -21.80
C LEU A 96 -0.41 3.88 -22.75
N GLU A 97 -1.65 3.67 -23.20
CA GLU A 97 -1.97 2.62 -24.18
C GLU A 97 -1.16 2.76 -25.47
N LEU A 98 -1.06 3.99 -26.00
CA LEU A 98 -0.24 4.27 -27.18
C LEU A 98 1.24 4.08 -26.90
N PHE A 99 1.71 4.50 -25.72
CA PHE A 99 3.10 4.37 -25.32
C PHE A 99 3.54 2.91 -25.21
N ASP A 100 2.72 2.06 -24.59
CA ASP A 100 2.98 0.63 -24.40
C ASP A 100 2.99 -0.14 -25.74
N SER A 101 2.35 0.41 -26.77
CA SER A 101 2.36 -0.15 -28.13
C SER A 101 3.60 0.22 -28.97
N LEU A 102 4.44 1.14 -28.49
CA LEU A 102 5.63 1.59 -29.21
C LEU A 102 6.83 0.64 -29.00
N PRO A 103 7.69 0.44 -30.01
CA PRO A 103 9.01 -0.13 -29.82
C PRO A 103 9.83 0.69 -28.81
N SER A 104 10.75 0.06 -28.07
CA SER A 104 11.51 0.73 -27.01
C SER A 104 12.26 1.98 -27.48
N GLU A 105 12.82 1.96 -28.70
CA GLU A 105 13.55 3.09 -29.28
C GLU A 105 12.62 4.30 -29.57
N GLU A 106 11.41 4.01 -30.03
CA GLU A 106 10.35 4.99 -30.31
C GLU A 106 9.77 5.57 -29.01
N ALA A 107 9.52 4.71 -28.02
CA ALA A 107 9.07 5.11 -26.69
C ALA A 107 10.08 6.07 -26.03
N GLU A 108 11.38 5.78 -26.11
CA GLU A 108 12.41 6.68 -25.60
C GLU A 108 12.47 8.01 -26.35
N ARG A 109 12.34 7.98 -27.69
CA ARG A 109 12.31 9.21 -28.49
C ARG A 109 11.14 10.09 -28.08
N PHE A 110 9.96 9.49 -27.92
CA PHE A 110 8.76 10.17 -27.47
C PHE A 110 8.95 10.84 -26.10
N LEU A 111 9.55 10.14 -25.13
CA LEU A 111 9.84 10.73 -23.81
C LEU A 111 10.81 11.92 -23.89
N ARG A 112 11.83 11.85 -24.76
CA ARG A 112 12.76 12.97 -24.97
C ARG A 112 12.04 14.20 -25.54
N GLU A 113 11.16 14.00 -26.52
CA GLU A 113 10.36 15.08 -27.11
C GLU A 113 9.39 15.70 -26.10
N MET A 114 8.67 14.86 -25.35
CA MET A 114 7.74 15.31 -24.30
C MET A 114 8.46 16.12 -23.22
N LYS A 115 9.67 15.69 -22.83
CA LYS A 115 10.50 16.42 -21.87
C LYS A 115 10.93 17.78 -22.42
N ALA A 116 11.42 17.83 -23.66
CA ALA A 116 11.83 19.09 -24.30
C ALA A 116 10.66 20.08 -24.41
N ARG A 117 9.48 19.59 -24.82
CA ARG A 117 8.25 20.39 -24.91
C ARG A 117 7.82 20.90 -23.53
N SER A 118 7.84 20.06 -22.50
CA SER A 118 7.53 20.47 -21.12
C SER A 118 8.49 21.55 -20.61
N THR A 119 9.80 21.38 -20.84
CA THR A 119 10.82 22.38 -20.46
C THR A 119 10.57 23.72 -21.14
N HIS A 120 10.24 23.72 -22.44
CA HIS A 120 9.95 24.94 -23.18
C HIS A 120 8.77 25.73 -22.58
N PHE A 121 7.65 25.04 -22.29
CA PHE A 121 6.48 25.69 -21.69
C PHE A 121 6.73 26.15 -20.25
N ASN A 122 7.47 25.38 -19.46
CA ASN A 122 7.84 25.78 -18.10
C ASN A 122 8.70 27.05 -18.11
N ALA A 123 9.62 27.20 -19.07
CA ALA A 123 10.43 28.41 -19.22
C ALA A 123 9.57 29.63 -19.59
N ILE A 124 8.64 29.47 -20.54
CA ILE A 124 7.69 30.52 -20.91
C ILE A 124 6.83 30.93 -19.71
N PHE A 125 6.34 29.96 -18.92
CA PHE A 125 5.53 30.24 -17.74
C PHE A 125 6.32 30.97 -16.64
N ALA A 126 7.58 30.56 -16.40
CA ALA A 126 8.47 31.25 -15.47
C ALA A 126 8.72 32.71 -15.89
N GLU A 127 8.91 32.96 -17.20
CA GLU A 127 9.05 34.31 -17.74
C GLU A 127 7.77 35.14 -17.57
N MET A 128 6.59 34.53 -17.79
CA MET A 128 5.30 35.18 -17.56
C MET A 128 5.07 35.53 -16.09
N LEU A 129 5.41 34.64 -15.15
CA LEU A 129 5.31 34.91 -13.71
C LEU A 129 6.26 36.03 -13.27
N ALA A 130 7.51 36.01 -13.73
CA ALA A 130 8.50 37.03 -13.43
C ALA A 130 8.06 38.43 -13.91
N LYS A 131 7.43 38.50 -15.10
CA LYS A 131 6.90 39.75 -15.66
C LYS A 131 5.60 40.24 -15.00
N ARG A 132 4.80 39.36 -14.38
CA ARG A 132 3.54 39.73 -13.70
C ARG A 132 3.69 40.12 -12.23
N GLY A 133 4.88 40.05 -11.65
CA GLY A 133 5.12 40.46 -10.25
C GLY A 133 4.41 39.60 -9.20
N ILE A 134 3.88 38.44 -9.58
CA ILE A 134 3.30 37.48 -8.64
C ILE A 134 4.48 36.65 -8.12
N LYS A 135 5.01 37.04 -6.95
CA LYS A 135 5.93 36.18 -6.20
C LYS A 135 5.22 34.85 -5.95
N ALA A 136 5.80 33.76 -6.46
CA ALA A 136 5.41 32.42 -6.05
C ALA A 136 5.62 32.32 -4.53
N ASN A 137 4.52 32.13 -3.81
CA ASN A 137 4.49 31.81 -2.39
C ASN A 137 4.12 30.34 -2.26
#